data_AF-A0A099P9C5-F1
#
_entry.id   AF-A0A099P9C5-F1
#
_cell.length_a   1.000
_cell.length_b   1.000
_cell.length_c   1.000
_cell.angle_alpha   90.00
_cell.angle_beta   90.00
_cell.angle_gamma   90.00
#
_symmetry.space_group_name_H-M   'P 1'
#
loop_
_entity.id
_entity.type
_entity.pdbx_description
1 polymer ?
#
loop_
_entity_poly.entity_id
_entity_poly.type
_entity_poly.pdbx_seq_one_letter_code
_entity_poly.pdbx_strand_id
1 'polypeptide(L)'
;MALKKINLVFFNHRLFMESLKEYPNSWIDDKRVNLFFAGELKYPSKPFLNVYAELILAEKGAHPLRDRVIMELDESLKKKRLEDRKLNYDIKNIVENDEYIKIDKSVSEYFNQYKDKTITVIAGGETIQSYIDNPIKSDCLIAVSTAVNPLIKGGIVPEFVIAIDGHDNMVDHFKVISNKDILKDSIFVYSPTIPHKMLQSWPGLRCIFKTNDSVFNRVQSTLKLKKLYCSGTVTHCAVDLAVKLGAKEVRLVGADFGYPSGYTHAENSAARKKANFKTRVTNYNGQEIMSRPALIAFMRDLEIYISLNKNVVFRSFSKESAKIDGVSLMI
;
A
#
# COMPACT_ATOMS: atom_id res chain seq x y z
N MET A 1 -23.94 34.33 -4.60
CA MET A 1 -22.56 34.51 -5.10
C MET A 1 -22.56 34.22 -6.60
N ALA A 2 -21.91 35.06 -7.41
CA ALA A 2 -21.73 34.79 -8.85
C ALA A 2 -20.56 33.83 -9.09
N LEU A 3 -20.69 32.91 -10.06
CA LEU A 3 -19.65 31.98 -10.47
C LEU A 3 -18.42 32.74 -10.99
N LYS A 4 -17.24 32.51 -10.39
CA LYS A 4 -15.97 33.14 -10.82
C LYS A 4 -15.23 32.33 -11.89
N LYS A 5 -15.14 31.00 -11.71
CA LYS A 5 -14.44 30.07 -12.61
C LYS A 5 -15.01 28.67 -12.42
N ILE A 6 -15.05 27.87 -13.49
CA ILE A 6 -15.35 26.45 -13.46
C ILE A 6 -14.35 25.69 -14.34
N ASN A 7 -13.84 24.58 -13.81
CA ASN A 7 -12.99 23.66 -14.54
C ASN A 7 -13.81 22.39 -14.82
N LEU A 8 -14.03 22.08 -16.10
CA LEU A 8 -14.70 20.86 -16.54
C LEU A 8 -13.63 19.86 -16.95
N VAL A 9 -13.68 18.68 -16.34
CA VAL A 9 -12.68 17.62 -16.53
C VAL A 9 -13.37 16.43 -17.17
N PHE A 10 -12.94 16.08 -18.38
CA PHE A 10 -13.52 14.98 -19.16
C PHE A 10 -12.65 13.74 -19.05
N PHE A 11 -13.28 12.59 -18.79
CA PHE A 11 -12.59 11.32 -18.60
C PHE A 11 -12.54 10.46 -19.86
N ASN A 12 -13.24 10.87 -20.92
CA ASN A 12 -13.29 10.14 -22.18
C ASN A 12 -13.44 11.13 -23.35
N HIS A 13 -12.45 11.15 -24.24
CA HIS A 13 -12.45 12.08 -25.39
C HIS A 13 -13.65 11.86 -26.30
N ARG A 14 -13.98 10.60 -26.59
CA ARG A 14 -15.08 10.27 -27.51
C ARG A 14 -16.42 10.65 -26.92
N LEU A 15 -16.65 10.37 -25.63
CA LEU A 15 -17.88 10.74 -24.95
C LEU A 15 -18.10 12.25 -24.99
N PHE A 16 -17.05 13.03 -24.72
CA PHE A 16 -17.11 14.48 -24.84
C PHE A 16 -17.48 14.92 -26.26
N MET A 17 -16.78 14.43 -27.28
CA MET A 17 -17.06 14.80 -28.67
C MET A 17 -18.47 14.41 -29.13
N GLU A 18 -18.99 13.25 -28.72
CA GLU A 18 -20.38 12.89 -29.02
C GLU A 18 -21.38 13.78 -28.28
N SER A 19 -21.11 14.13 -27.01
CA SER A 19 -21.99 15.04 -26.26
C SER A 19 -22.12 16.42 -26.90
N LEU A 20 -21.06 16.93 -27.54
CA LEU A 20 -21.08 18.23 -28.23
C LEU A 20 -21.94 18.24 -29.49
N LYS A 21 -22.21 17.08 -30.10
CA LYS A 21 -23.08 16.95 -31.27
C LYS A 21 -24.55 16.95 -30.87
N GLU A 22 -24.86 16.35 -29.73
CA GLU A 22 -26.24 16.12 -29.26
C GLU A 22 -26.79 17.30 -28.45
N TYR A 23 -25.93 18.05 -27.75
CA TYR A 23 -26.35 19.09 -26.81
C TYR A 23 -25.82 20.49 -27.17
N PRO A 24 -26.57 21.56 -26.86
CA PRO A 24 -26.08 22.93 -27.00
C PRO A 24 -24.75 23.14 -26.25
N ASN A 25 -23.78 23.74 -26.93
CA ASN A 25 -22.40 23.83 -26.48
C ASN A 25 -21.88 25.28 -26.37
N SER A 26 -22.76 26.28 -26.46
CA SER A 26 -22.40 27.71 -26.33
C SER A 26 -21.77 28.08 -24.99
N TRP A 27 -21.92 27.24 -23.97
CA TRP A 27 -21.27 27.39 -22.68
C TRP A 27 -19.74 27.24 -22.74
N ILE A 28 -19.19 26.61 -23.80
CA ILE A 28 -17.74 26.44 -23.99
C ILE A 28 -17.04 27.79 -24.14
N ASP A 29 -17.70 28.77 -24.78
CA ASP A 29 -17.12 30.08 -25.05
C ASP A 29 -17.17 31.04 -23.85
N ASP A 30 -17.80 30.64 -22.74
CA ASP A 30 -17.83 31.45 -21.52
C ASP A 30 -16.44 31.53 -20.90
N LYS A 31 -15.92 32.76 -20.70
CA LYS A 31 -14.58 33.03 -20.15
C LYS A 31 -14.33 32.42 -18.75
N ARG A 32 -15.38 32.02 -18.04
CA ARG A 32 -15.28 31.37 -16.73
C ARG A 32 -15.02 29.86 -16.86
N VAL A 33 -15.26 29.26 -18.03
CA VAL A 33 -15.14 27.82 -18.29
C VAL A 33 -13.72 27.49 -18.76
N ASN A 34 -13.18 26.40 -18.22
CA ASN A 34 -11.89 25.84 -18.63
C ASN A 34 -12.10 24.34 -18.83
N LEU A 35 -11.61 23.81 -19.94
CA LEU A 35 -11.74 22.40 -20.29
C LEU A 35 -10.40 21.71 -20.09
N PHE A 36 -10.44 20.52 -19.50
CA PHE A 36 -9.27 19.68 -19.31
C PHE A 36 -9.63 18.23 -19.62
N PHE A 37 -8.69 17.49 -20.18
CA PHE A 37 -8.78 16.04 -20.20
C PHE A 37 -8.14 15.46 -18.94
N ALA A 38 -8.81 14.48 -18.33
CA ALA A 38 -8.39 13.88 -17.07
C ALA A 38 -6.95 13.31 -17.11
N GLY A 39 -6.49 12.85 -18.29
CA GLY A 39 -5.13 12.36 -18.47
C GLY A 39 -4.03 13.41 -18.29
N GLU A 40 -4.36 14.70 -18.37
CA GLU A 40 -3.43 15.82 -18.19
C GLU A 40 -3.26 16.19 -16.70
N LEU A 41 -4.16 15.70 -15.85
CA LEU A 41 -4.22 16.09 -14.44
C LEU A 41 -3.75 14.96 -13.54
N LYS A 42 -2.86 15.30 -12.60
CA LYS A 42 -2.40 14.34 -11.60
C LYS A 42 -3.37 14.21 -10.43
N TYR A 43 -4.01 15.28 -9.98
CA TYR A 43 -4.81 15.26 -8.74
C TYR A 43 -6.17 15.94 -8.92
N PRO A 44 -7.21 15.45 -8.23
CA PRO A 44 -8.49 16.15 -8.20
C PRO A 44 -8.34 17.47 -7.44
N SER A 45 -8.94 18.53 -7.97
CA SER A 45 -9.05 19.82 -7.27
C SER A 45 -10.31 19.84 -6.42
N LYS A 46 -10.25 20.40 -5.20
CA LYS A 46 -11.42 20.55 -4.31
C LYS A 46 -11.88 22.02 -4.24
N PRO A 47 -13.19 22.28 -4.07
CA PRO A 47 -14.29 21.31 -4.12
C PRO A 47 -14.55 20.83 -5.56
N PHE A 48 -15.07 19.61 -5.72
CA PHE A 48 -15.50 19.08 -7.02
C PHE A 48 -16.91 18.47 -6.95
N LEU A 49 -17.56 18.43 -8.10
CA LEU A 49 -18.74 17.61 -8.38
C LEU A 49 -18.34 16.54 -9.39
N ASN A 50 -18.96 15.37 -9.30
CA ASN A 50 -18.65 14.21 -10.15
C ASN A 50 -19.92 13.73 -10.85
N VAL A 51 -19.79 13.42 -12.13
CA VAL A 51 -20.78 12.65 -12.90
C VAL A 51 -20.30 11.20 -12.94
N TYR A 52 -20.95 10.30 -12.19
CA TYR A 52 -20.47 8.93 -12.02
C TYR A 52 -20.25 8.16 -13.35
N ALA A 53 -21.04 8.47 -14.38
CA ALA A 53 -20.88 7.85 -15.70
C ALA A 53 -19.50 8.14 -16.33
N GLU A 54 -18.93 9.33 -16.13
CA GLU A 54 -17.57 9.68 -16.59
C GLU A 54 -16.51 8.78 -15.94
N LEU A 55 -16.67 8.47 -14.65
CA LEU A 55 -15.74 7.57 -13.95
C LEU A 55 -15.84 6.13 -14.48
N ILE A 56 -17.05 5.66 -14.80
CA ILE A 56 -17.29 4.32 -15.35
C ILE A 56 -16.71 4.20 -16.76
N LEU A 57 -16.90 5.23 -17.59
CA LEU A 57 -16.51 5.26 -18.99
C LEU A 57 -15.10 5.84 -19.22
N ALA A 58 -14.36 6.09 -18.14
CA ALA A 58 -13.03 6.66 -18.22
C ALA A 58 -12.10 5.83 -19.11
N GLU A 59 -11.48 6.49 -20.08
CA GLU A 59 -10.47 5.88 -20.92
C GLU A 59 -9.18 5.62 -20.14
N LYS A 60 -8.30 4.76 -20.67
CA LYS A 60 -7.09 4.30 -19.95
C LYS A 60 -6.21 5.43 -19.42
N GLY A 61 -5.99 6.47 -20.22
CA GLY A 61 -5.18 7.64 -19.82
C GLY A 61 -5.76 8.40 -18.62
N ALA A 62 -7.07 8.33 -18.40
CA ALA A 62 -7.76 9.01 -17.32
C ALA A 62 -7.87 8.16 -16.02
N HIS A 63 -7.47 6.88 -16.06
CA HIS A 63 -7.61 5.97 -14.92
C HIS A 63 -6.93 6.48 -13.64
N PRO A 64 -5.70 7.04 -13.67
CA PRO A 64 -5.05 7.54 -12.44
C PRO A 64 -5.87 8.64 -11.74
N LEU A 65 -6.39 9.61 -12.49
CA LEU A 65 -7.25 10.66 -11.91
C LEU A 65 -8.58 10.08 -11.45
N ARG A 66 -9.18 9.17 -12.23
CA ARG A 66 -10.46 8.50 -11.88
C ARG A 66 -10.33 7.80 -10.54
N ASP A 67 -9.27 7.01 -10.37
CA ASP A 67 -9.03 6.25 -9.16
C ASP A 67 -8.91 7.20 -7.95
N ARG A 68 -8.21 8.33 -8.10
CA ARG A 68 -8.09 9.35 -7.05
C ARG A 68 -9.43 10.02 -6.74
N VAL A 69 -10.27 10.30 -7.74
CA VAL A 69 -11.65 10.79 -7.51
C VAL A 69 -12.48 9.76 -6.75
N ILE A 70 -12.45 8.48 -7.14
CA ILE A 70 -13.15 7.40 -6.43
C ILE A 70 -12.65 7.30 -4.98
N MET A 71 -11.34 7.40 -4.76
CA MET A 71 -10.75 7.35 -3.43
C MET A 71 -11.26 8.47 -2.50
N GLU A 72 -11.48 9.67 -3.04
CA GLU A 72 -12.06 10.82 -2.34
C GLU A 72 -13.55 10.62 -2.06
N LEU A 73 -14.30 10.07 -3.01
CA LEU A 73 -15.72 9.74 -2.83
C LEU A 73 -15.92 8.62 -1.77
N ASP A 74 -14.98 7.69 -1.68
CA ASP A 74 -15.01 6.56 -0.73
C ASP A 74 -14.47 6.91 0.68
N GLU A 75 -14.06 8.15 0.93
CA GLU A 75 -13.38 8.54 2.18
C GLU A 75 -14.23 8.21 3.43
N SER A 76 -15.54 8.42 3.37
CA SER A 76 -16.47 8.12 4.48
C SER A 76 -16.56 6.61 4.77
N LEU A 77 -16.64 5.77 3.74
CA LEU A 77 -16.67 4.31 3.87
C LEU A 77 -15.35 3.79 4.44
N LYS A 78 -14.21 4.35 4.01
CA LYS A 78 -12.89 4.01 4.56
C LYS A 78 -12.81 4.34 6.05
N LYS A 79 -13.27 5.53 6.45
CA LYS A 79 -13.32 5.94 7.87
C LYS A 79 -14.17 4.99 8.70
N LYS A 80 -15.37 4.65 8.24
CA LYS A 80 -16.27 3.71 8.93
C LYS A 80 -15.62 2.34 9.13
N ARG A 81 -15.03 1.74 8.08
CA ARG A 81 -14.33 0.44 8.18
C ARG A 81 -13.16 0.49 9.17
N LEU A 82 -12.43 1.60 9.19
CA LEU A 82 -11.34 1.79 10.14
C LEU A 82 -11.87 1.88 11.57
N GLU A 83 -12.95 2.62 11.82
CA GLU A 83 -13.64 2.70 13.12
C GLU A 83 -14.14 1.33 13.59
N ASP A 84 -14.77 0.55 12.69
CA ASP A 84 -15.22 -0.80 13.00
C ASP A 84 -14.05 -1.71 13.40
N ARG A 85 -12.92 -1.67 12.67
CA ARG A 85 -11.72 -2.45 13.02
C ARG A 85 -11.18 -2.04 14.39
N LYS A 86 -11.16 -0.73 14.68
CA LYS A 86 -10.65 -0.21 15.95
C LYS A 86 -11.42 -0.72 17.15
N LEU A 87 -12.75 -0.67 17.04
CA LEU A 87 -13.65 -1.07 18.10
C LEU A 87 -13.58 -2.58 18.35
N ASN A 88 -13.51 -3.37 17.27
CA ASN A 88 -13.55 -4.83 17.36
C ASN A 88 -12.20 -5.47 17.71
N TYR A 89 -11.08 -4.84 17.36
CA TYR A 89 -9.75 -5.45 17.48
C TYR A 89 -8.71 -4.51 18.10
N ASP A 90 -8.46 -3.36 17.48
CA ASP A 90 -7.24 -2.59 17.77
C ASP A 90 -7.17 -2.12 19.24
N ILE A 91 -8.29 -1.67 19.83
CA ILE A 91 -8.32 -1.21 21.23
C ILE A 91 -7.97 -2.34 22.20
N LYS A 92 -8.61 -3.51 22.02
CA LYS A 92 -8.36 -4.69 22.85
C LYS A 92 -6.90 -5.11 22.77
N ASN A 93 -6.37 -5.21 21.55
CA ASN A 93 -4.98 -5.61 21.33
C ASN A 93 -4.00 -4.62 21.96
N ILE A 94 -4.24 -3.31 21.87
CA ILE A 94 -3.37 -2.31 22.52
C ILE A 94 -3.32 -2.52 24.04
N VAL A 95 -4.47 -2.78 24.68
CA VAL A 95 -4.54 -3.04 26.12
C VAL A 95 -3.79 -4.32 26.49
N GLU A 96 -4.00 -5.40 25.75
CA GLU A 96 -3.29 -6.68 25.97
C GLU A 96 -1.77 -6.54 25.72
N ASN A 97 -1.36 -5.65 24.82
CA ASN A 97 0.05 -5.44 24.47
C ASN A 97 0.78 -4.46 25.38
N ASP A 98 0.14 -3.89 26.40
CA ASP A 98 0.69 -2.80 27.22
C ASP A 98 2.09 -3.11 27.80
N GLU A 99 2.32 -4.35 28.25
CA GLU A 99 3.63 -4.79 28.75
C GLU A 99 4.73 -4.69 27.70
N TYR A 100 4.47 -5.15 26.47
CA TYR A 100 5.42 -5.11 25.37
C TYR A 100 5.64 -3.67 24.92
N ILE A 101 4.57 -2.89 24.84
CA ILE A 101 4.67 -1.50 24.38
C ILE A 101 5.53 -0.64 25.32
N LYS A 102 5.51 -0.91 26.63
CA LYS A 102 6.33 -0.20 27.61
C LYS A 102 7.82 -0.56 27.54
N ILE A 103 8.16 -1.75 27.06
CA ILE A 103 9.52 -2.31 27.10
C ILE A 103 10.20 -2.23 25.71
N ASP A 104 9.45 -2.52 24.65
CA ASP A 104 9.99 -2.61 23.30
C ASP A 104 10.38 -1.21 22.78
N LYS A 105 11.55 -1.12 22.14
CA LYS A 105 12.11 0.15 21.66
C LYS A 105 11.39 0.63 20.41
N SER A 106 11.45 1.94 20.15
CA SER A 106 10.91 2.48 18.90
C SER A 106 11.74 2.01 17.69
N VAL A 107 11.08 1.74 16.57
CA VAL A 107 11.75 1.42 15.29
C VAL A 107 12.77 2.48 14.86
N SER A 108 12.68 3.70 15.38
CA SER A 108 13.61 4.79 15.04
C SER A 108 15.05 4.55 15.45
N GLU A 109 15.32 3.62 16.36
CA GLU A 109 16.68 3.18 16.70
C GLU A 109 17.43 2.62 15.47
N TYR A 110 16.69 2.15 14.45
CA TYR A 110 17.24 1.58 13.23
C TYR A 110 17.37 2.59 12.08
N PHE A 111 16.88 3.83 12.24
CA PHE A 111 16.89 4.79 11.15
C PHE A 111 18.32 5.14 10.71
N ASN A 112 18.51 5.24 9.40
CA ASN A 112 19.80 5.45 8.73
C ASN A 112 20.86 4.34 8.92
N GLN A 113 20.56 3.20 9.53
CA GLN A 113 21.54 2.09 9.65
C GLN A 113 21.92 1.47 8.29
N TYR A 114 21.05 1.63 7.28
CA TYR A 114 21.25 1.20 5.90
C TYR A 114 21.40 2.39 4.97
N LYS A 115 22.06 3.45 5.44
CA LYS A 115 22.31 4.65 4.65
C LYS A 115 23.04 4.31 3.35
N ASP A 116 22.51 4.83 2.25
CA ASP A 116 23.03 4.68 0.89
C ASP A 116 23.04 3.22 0.38
N LYS A 117 22.28 2.33 1.01
CA LYS A 117 22.18 0.91 0.67
C LYS A 117 20.98 0.57 -0.22
N THR A 118 20.97 -0.66 -0.72
CA THR A 118 19.81 -1.23 -1.41
C THR A 118 18.99 -2.10 -0.45
N ILE A 119 17.71 -1.79 -0.32
CA ILE A 119 16.78 -2.53 0.53
C ILE A 119 15.69 -3.15 -0.33
N THR A 120 15.40 -4.42 -0.11
CA THR A 120 14.32 -5.13 -0.81
C THR A 120 13.13 -5.28 0.12
N VAL A 121 12.01 -4.69 -0.27
CA VAL A 121 10.72 -4.80 0.41
C VAL A 121 9.92 -5.92 -0.26
N ILE A 122 9.62 -6.95 0.52
CA ILE A 122 8.89 -8.13 0.10
C ILE A 122 7.47 -8.04 0.66
N ALA A 123 6.53 -7.61 -0.19
CA ALA A 123 5.11 -7.56 0.07
C ALA A 123 4.48 -8.96 -0.08
N GLY A 124 3.14 -9.08 -0.04
CA GLY A 124 2.43 -10.37 0.05
C GLY A 124 1.86 -10.95 -1.26
N GLY A 125 2.10 -10.31 -2.41
CA GLY A 125 1.55 -10.68 -3.71
C GLY A 125 2.07 -12.02 -4.25
N GLU A 126 1.46 -12.51 -5.32
CA GLU A 126 1.82 -13.81 -5.91
C GLU A 126 3.15 -13.80 -6.68
N THR A 127 3.61 -12.62 -7.14
CA THR A 127 4.88 -12.54 -7.88
C THR A 127 6.13 -12.77 -7.02
N ILE A 128 6.01 -12.89 -5.69
CA ILE A 128 7.12 -13.24 -4.79
C ILE A 128 7.79 -14.54 -5.23
N GLN A 129 7.04 -15.49 -5.80
CA GLN A 129 7.60 -16.79 -6.21
C GLN A 129 8.80 -16.63 -7.14
N SER A 130 8.73 -15.68 -8.10
CA SER A 130 9.85 -15.40 -9.01
C SER A 130 11.13 -14.94 -8.29
N TYR A 131 11.00 -14.24 -7.16
CA TYR A 131 12.12 -13.83 -6.32
C TYR A 131 12.62 -14.98 -5.44
N ILE A 132 11.73 -15.84 -4.96
CA ILE A 132 12.12 -17.03 -4.20
C ILE A 132 12.95 -17.97 -5.09
N ASP A 133 12.53 -18.17 -6.33
CA ASP A 133 13.22 -19.05 -7.28
C ASP A 133 14.58 -18.47 -7.71
N ASN A 134 14.69 -17.13 -7.78
CA ASN A 134 15.89 -16.42 -8.24
C ASN A 134 16.19 -15.21 -7.34
N PRO A 135 16.64 -15.44 -6.10
CA PRO A 135 16.87 -14.35 -5.16
C PRO A 135 18.04 -13.49 -5.62
N ILE A 136 17.86 -12.18 -5.54
CA ILE A 136 18.89 -11.19 -5.84
C ILE A 136 19.46 -10.62 -4.55
N LYS A 137 20.78 -10.39 -4.51
CA LYS A 137 21.43 -9.84 -3.33
C LYS A 137 20.92 -8.43 -3.02
N SER A 138 20.62 -8.20 -1.74
CA SER A 138 20.21 -6.93 -1.15
C SER A 138 21.06 -6.69 0.11
N ASP A 139 21.24 -5.44 0.54
CA ASP A 139 21.90 -5.16 1.83
C ASP A 139 20.95 -5.45 3.01
N CYS A 140 19.64 -5.44 2.76
CA CYS A 140 18.59 -5.69 3.74
C CYS A 140 17.30 -6.17 3.06
N LEU A 141 16.56 -7.06 3.71
CA LEU A 141 15.25 -7.55 3.36
C LEU A 141 14.22 -7.15 4.42
N ILE A 142 13.14 -6.53 3.98
CA ILE A 142 11.98 -6.19 4.82
C ILE A 142 10.79 -6.97 4.29
N ALA A 143 10.30 -7.95 5.05
CA ALA A 143 9.14 -8.75 4.66
C ALA A 143 7.88 -8.31 5.41
N VAL A 144 6.76 -8.22 4.70
CA VAL A 144 5.45 -8.13 5.36
C VAL A 144 5.07 -9.50 5.95
N SER A 145 4.33 -9.53 7.06
CA SER A 145 4.02 -10.79 7.76
C SER A 145 3.45 -11.91 6.88
N THR A 146 2.62 -11.59 5.87
CA THR A 146 2.03 -12.58 4.95
C THR A 146 3.04 -13.22 3.99
N ALA A 147 4.21 -12.62 3.81
CA ALA A 147 5.29 -13.09 2.94
C ALA A 147 6.30 -13.99 3.66
N VAL A 148 6.32 -13.98 5.00
CA VAL A 148 7.34 -14.69 5.79
C VAL A 148 7.32 -16.19 5.53
N ASN A 149 6.15 -16.83 5.56
CA ASN A 149 6.10 -18.28 5.35
C ASN A 149 6.57 -18.71 3.94
N PRO A 150 6.12 -18.09 2.83
CA PRO A 150 6.70 -18.34 1.51
C PRO A 150 8.22 -18.19 1.48
N LEU A 151 8.77 -17.12 2.07
CA LEU A 151 10.22 -16.87 2.09
C LEU A 151 10.99 -17.94 2.87
N ILE A 152 10.52 -18.31 4.06
CA ILE A 152 11.17 -19.33 4.91
C ILE A 152 11.17 -20.69 4.20
N LYS A 153 10.09 -21.06 3.51
CA LYS A 153 10.05 -22.28 2.68
C LYS A 153 11.06 -22.23 1.52
N GLY A 154 11.32 -21.04 0.99
CA GLY A 154 12.35 -20.79 -0.02
C GLY A 154 13.76 -20.65 0.55
N GLY A 155 13.97 -20.84 1.86
CA GLY A 155 15.28 -20.66 2.51
C GLY A 155 15.74 -19.21 2.65
N ILE A 156 14.83 -18.24 2.52
CA ILE A 156 15.12 -16.80 2.62
C ILE A 156 14.62 -16.28 3.97
N VAL A 157 15.53 -15.74 4.78
CA VAL A 157 15.22 -15.16 6.10
C VAL A 157 15.36 -13.65 6.01
N PRO A 158 14.30 -12.87 6.28
CA PRO A 158 14.37 -11.41 6.23
C PRO A 158 14.96 -10.81 7.51
N GLU A 159 15.70 -9.70 7.41
CA GLU A 159 16.21 -8.96 8.57
C GLU A 159 15.08 -8.27 9.35
N PHE A 160 14.08 -7.74 8.65
CA PHE A 160 12.91 -7.13 9.28
C PHE A 160 11.63 -7.80 8.84
N VAL A 161 10.73 -8.04 9.80
CA VAL A 161 9.36 -8.48 9.54
C VAL A 161 8.40 -7.42 10.06
N ILE A 162 7.42 -7.01 9.24
CA ILE A 162 6.47 -5.95 9.60
C ILE A 162 5.01 -6.41 9.61
N ALA A 163 4.27 -6.00 10.65
CA ALA A 163 2.84 -6.27 10.82
C ALA A 163 2.09 -5.07 11.41
N ILE A 164 0.84 -4.84 10.96
CA ILE A 164 0.02 -3.72 11.46
C ILE A 164 -1.43 -4.06 11.80
N ASP A 165 -2.01 -5.12 11.22
CA ASP A 165 -3.44 -5.37 11.34
C ASP A 165 -3.79 -6.06 12.66
N GLY A 166 -4.91 -5.65 13.27
CA GLY A 166 -5.37 -6.20 14.54
C GLY A 166 -6.24 -7.45 14.45
N HIS A 167 -6.57 -7.92 13.24
CA HIS A 167 -7.43 -9.09 13.08
C HIS A 167 -6.80 -10.36 13.69
N ASP A 168 -7.61 -11.17 14.37
CA ASP A 168 -7.13 -12.37 15.08
C ASP A 168 -6.43 -13.38 14.16
N ASN A 169 -6.84 -13.45 12.89
CA ASN A 169 -6.26 -14.35 11.90
C ASN A 169 -4.81 -14.00 11.52
N MET A 170 -4.30 -12.84 11.92
CA MET A 170 -2.89 -12.47 11.70
C MET A 170 -1.93 -13.43 12.40
N VAL A 171 -2.35 -14.09 13.49
CA VAL A 171 -1.56 -15.11 14.18
C VAL A 171 -1.25 -16.29 13.25
N ASP A 172 -2.12 -16.59 12.28
CA ASP A 172 -1.94 -17.71 11.35
C ASP A 172 -0.76 -17.52 10.39
N HIS A 173 -0.28 -16.28 10.20
CA HIS A 173 0.84 -15.97 9.30
C HIS A 173 2.14 -16.68 9.73
N PHE A 174 2.29 -16.96 11.03
CA PHE A 174 3.49 -17.61 11.59
C PHE A 174 3.22 -19.03 12.12
N LYS A 175 1.97 -19.51 12.17
CA LYS A 175 1.64 -20.83 12.73
C LYS A 175 2.26 -22.00 11.95
N VAL A 176 2.39 -21.82 10.64
CA VAL A 176 2.90 -22.84 9.71
C VAL A 176 4.43 -22.96 9.70
N ILE A 177 5.12 -22.08 10.41
CA ILE A 177 6.58 -22.12 10.55
C ILE A 177 6.92 -23.09 11.69
N SER A 178 7.37 -24.30 11.33
CA SER A 178 7.62 -25.39 12.30
C SER A 178 8.74 -25.07 13.29
N ASN A 179 9.81 -24.43 12.83
CA ASN A 179 10.89 -23.94 13.69
C ASN A 179 10.94 -22.41 13.62
N LYS A 180 10.41 -21.74 14.65
CA LYS A 180 10.41 -20.28 14.71
C LYS A 180 11.80 -19.70 14.95
N ASP A 181 12.73 -20.44 15.56
CA ASP A 181 14.07 -19.95 15.88
C ASP A 181 14.88 -19.52 14.66
N ILE A 182 14.45 -19.92 13.45
CA ILE A 182 15.00 -19.37 12.19
C ILE A 182 14.84 -17.85 12.08
N LEU A 183 13.87 -17.26 12.78
CA LEU A 183 13.59 -15.82 12.84
C LEU A 183 14.20 -15.14 14.09
N LYS A 184 15.03 -15.83 14.88
CA LYS A 184 15.60 -15.27 16.13
C LYS A 184 16.41 -13.98 15.88
N ASP A 185 17.07 -13.91 14.72
CA ASP A 185 17.92 -12.79 14.32
C ASP A 185 17.14 -11.75 13.50
N SER A 186 15.87 -12.04 13.15
CA SER A 186 14.95 -11.10 12.52
C SER A 186 14.35 -10.15 13.55
N ILE A 187 14.21 -8.87 13.18
CA ILE A 187 13.55 -7.85 14.00
C ILE A 187 12.08 -7.75 13.61
N PHE A 188 11.17 -7.95 14.57
CA PHE A 188 9.76 -7.73 14.37
C PHE A 188 9.37 -6.27 14.60
N VAL A 189 8.95 -5.61 13.53
CA VAL A 189 8.49 -4.23 13.52
C VAL A 189 6.97 -4.23 13.56
N TYR A 190 6.36 -3.79 14.65
CA TYR A 190 4.91 -3.91 14.81
C TYR A 190 4.21 -2.60 15.17
N SER A 191 2.97 -2.49 14.70
CA SER A 191 2.00 -1.55 15.26
C SER A 191 1.40 -2.14 16.54
N PRO A 192 1.21 -1.35 17.62
CA PRO A 192 0.57 -1.76 18.88
C PRO A 192 -0.76 -2.51 18.74
N THR A 193 -1.41 -2.38 17.58
CA THR A 193 -2.72 -2.91 17.23
C THR A 193 -2.72 -4.39 16.89
N ILE A 194 -1.58 -5.05 16.69
CA ILE A 194 -1.54 -6.47 16.31
C ILE A 194 -1.97 -7.40 17.45
N PRO A 195 -2.47 -8.63 17.18
CA PRO A 195 -2.83 -9.57 18.23
C PRO A 195 -1.68 -9.90 19.17
N HIS A 196 -1.95 -9.91 20.49
CA HIS A 196 -0.95 -10.19 21.54
C HIS A 196 -0.21 -11.51 21.35
N LYS A 197 -0.91 -12.54 20.87
CA LYS A 197 -0.32 -13.87 20.57
C LYS A 197 0.79 -13.80 19.52
N MET A 198 0.79 -12.82 18.62
CA MET A 198 1.90 -12.66 17.66
C MET A 198 3.18 -12.25 18.38
N LEU A 199 3.09 -11.30 19.33
CA LEU A 199 4.23 -10.82 20.11
C LEU A 199 4.80 -11.91 21.02
N GLN A 200 3.92 -12.64 21.72
CA GLN A 200 4.31 -13.77 22.57
C GLN A 200 5.07 -14.86 21.81
N SER A 201 4.71 -15.06 20.54
CA SER A 201 5.23 -16.15 19.73
C SER A 201 6.45 -15.77 18.88
N TRP A 202 6.86 -14.50 18.89
CA TRP A 202 8.02 -14.02 18.15
C TRP A 202 9.31 -14.33 18.91
N PRO A 203 10.29 -15.02 18.29
CA PRO A 203 11.49 -15.50 18.98
C PRO A 203 12.61 -14.47 19.10
N GLY A 204 12.58 -13.41 18.29
CA GLY A 204 13.67 -12.43 18.17
C GLY A 204 13.38 -11.08 18.82
N LEU A 205 14.19 -10.08 18.45
CA LEU A 205 13.97 -8.70 18.86
C LEU A 205 12.68 -8.15 18.27
N ARG A 206 12.04 -7.25 19.03
CA ARG A 206 10.84 -6.53 18.61
C ARG A 206 11.08 -5.03 18.72
N CYS A 207 10.45 -4.28 17.83
CA CYS A 207 10.41 -2.83 17.91
C CYS A 207 9.06 -2.29 17.44
N ILE A 208 8.71 -1.14 17.99
CA ILE A 208 7.37 -0.60 17.87
C ILE A 208 7.37 0.70 17.08
N PHE A 209 6.31 0.88 16.30
CA PHE A 209 6.01 2.13 15.62
C PHE A 209 4.53 2.45 15.73
N LYS A 210 4.16 3.72 15.52
CA LYS A 210 2.76 4.08 15.40
C LYS A 210 2.40 4.42 13.96
N THR A 211 1.16 4.18 13.59
CA THR A 211 0.63 4.66 12.31
C THR A 211 0.00 6.05 12.49
N ASN A 212 -0.66 6.57 11.46
CA ASN A 212 -1.43 7.82 11.56
C ASN A 212 -2.69 7.68 12.42
N ASP A 213 -2.98 6.48 12.94
CA ASP A 213 -4.15 6.22 13.73
C ASP A 213 -4.11 6.90 15.11
N SER A 214 -5.22 7.57 15.46
CA SER A 214 -5.40 8.24 16.74
C SER A 214 -5.62 7.30 17.92
N VAL A 215 -6.02 6.04 17.71
CA VAL A 215 -6.39 5.14 18.82
C VAL A 215 -5.22 4.94 19.77
N PHE A 216 -4.01 4.72 19.24
CA PHE A 216 -2.83 4.58 20.08
C PHE A 216 -2.55 5.83 20.94
N ASN A 217 -2.68 7.03 20.36
CA ASN A 217 -2.42 8.28 21.09
C ASN A 217 -3.44 8.51 22.23
N ARG A 218 -4.65 7.92 22.15
CA ARG A 218 -5.65 8.01 23.22
C ARG A 218 -5.33 7.09 24.40
N VAL A 219 -4.68 5.97 24.15
CA VAL A 219 -4.38 4.95 25.17
C VAL A 219 -2.99 5.16 25.80
N GLN A 220 -2.02 5.70 25.05
CA GLN A 220 -0.63 5.78 25.51
C GLN A 220 0.11 7.02 24.97
N SER A 221 -0.25 8.19 25.49
CA SER A 221 0.24 9.50 25.04
C SER A 221 1.70 9.81 25.42
N THR A 222 2.29 9.05 26.33
CA THR A 222 3.62 9.35 26.92
C THR A 222 4.79 8.80 26.11
N LEU A 223 4.57 7.83 25.23
CA LEU A 223 5.64 7.21 24.45
C LEU A 223 5.98 8.02 23.19
N LYS A 224 7.25 8.41 23.06
CA LYS A 224 7.80 9.15 21.91
C LYS A 224 8.06 8.25 20.71
N LEU A 225 7.07 7.44 20.30
CA LEU A 225 7.20 6.56 19.14
C LEU A 225 7.23 7.34 17.83
N LYS A 226 8.10 6.95 16.91
CA LYS A 226 8.07 7.47 15.54
C LYS A 226 6.98 6.79 14.71
N LYS A 227 6.48 7.56 13.74
CA LYS A 227 5.44 7.11 12.81
C LYS A 227 6.06 6.41 11.62
N LEU A 228 5.43 5.36 11.12
CA LEU A 228 5.58 4.93 9.73
C LEU A 228 4.36 5.35 8.91
N TYR A 229 4.59 5.73 7.66
CA TYR A 229 3.54 6.04 6.70
C TYR A 229 2.71 4.78 6.43
N CYS A 230 1.39 4.93 6.51
CA CYS A 230 0.45 3.87 6.20
C CYS A 230 -0.83 4.46 5.61
N SER A 231 -1.16 4.06 4.39
CA SER A 231 -2.45 4.33 3.76
C SER A 231 -3.19 3.02 3.42
N GLY A 232 -3.42 2.19 4.44
CA GLY A 232 -4.32 1.02 4.34
C GLY A 232 -3.70 -0.33 3.95
N THR A 233 -2.38 -0.42 3.72
CA THR A 233 -1.66 -1.69 3.56
C THR A 233 -0.34 -1.66 4.31
N VAL A 234 0.06 -2.81 4.85
CA VAL A 234 1.36 -3.01 5.51
C VAL A 234 2.54 -2.77 4.56
N THR A 235 2.35 -2.93 3.24
CA THR A 235 3.36 -2.58 2.22
C THR A 235 3.80 -1.12 2.32
N HIS A 236 2.88 -0.20 2.61
CA HIS A 236 3.22 1.22 2.79
C HIS A 236 4.19 1.42 3.96
N CYS A 237 3.95 0.74 5.07
CA CYS A 237 4.84 0.80 6.23
C CYS A 237 6.20 0.19 5.92
N ALA A 238 6.23 -0.92 5.17
CA ALA A 238 7.48 -1.59 4.80
C ALA A 238 8.35 -0.71 3.88
N VAL A 239 7.73 -0.05 2.90
CA VAL A 239 8.40 0.91 2.01
C VAL A 239 8.91 2.12 2.79
N ASP A 240 8.08 2.70 3.66
CA ASP A 240 8.49 3.85 4.47
C ASP A 240 9.56 3.50 5.51
N LEU A 241 9.55 2.27 6.03
CA LEU A 241 10.64 1.75 6.83
C LEU A 241 11.93 1.71 6.01
N ALA A 242 11.92 1.14 4.79
CA ALA A 242 13.10 1.08 3.94
C ALA A 242 13.69 2.48 3.68
N VAL A 243 12.85 3.46 3.37
CA VAL A 243 13.27 4.86 3.19
C VAL A 243 13.89 5.42 4.48
N LYS A 244 13.28 5.19 5.64
CA LYS A 244 13.78 5.68 6.94
C LYS A 244 15.01 4.95 7.46
N LEU A 245 15.23 3.71 7.03
CA LEU A 245 16.49 3.00 7.23
C LEU A 245 17.65 3.63 6.41
N GLY A 246 17.34 4.55 5.48
CA GLY A 246 18.34 5.31 4.72
C GLY A 246 18.62 4.75 3.32
N ALA A 247 17.74 3.91 2.78
CA ALA A 247 17.92 3.30 1.48
C ALA A 247 18.15 4.34 0.37
N LYS A 248 19.14 4.10 -0.49
CA LYS A 248 19.29 4.79 -1.77
C LYS A 248 18.45 4.15 -2.87
N GLU A 249 18.27 2.84 -2.79
CA GLU A 249 17.38 2.08 -3.68
C GLU A 249 16.44 1.18 -2.86
N VAL A 250 15.16 1.21 -3.21
CA VAL A 250 14.13 0.32 -2.67
C VAL A 250 13.60 -0.57 -3.80
N ARG A 251 13.79 -1.88 -3.67
CA ARG A 251 13.26 -2.89 -4.60
C ARG A 251 11.97 -3.46 -4.05
N LEU A 252 10.93 -3.51 -4.89
CA LEU A 252 9.61 -4.00 -4.53
C LEU A 252 9.40 -5.39 -5.12
N VAL A 253 9.21 -6.38 -4.25
CA VAL A 253 8.90 -7.77 -4.58
C VAL A 253 7.50 -8.10 -4.05
N GLY A 254 6.65 -8.72 -4.85
CA GLY A 254 5.29 -9.07 -4.43
C GLY A 254 4.36 -7.87 -4.19
N ALA A 255 4.74 -6.67 -4.62
CA ALA A 255 3.92 -5.46 -4.53
C ALA A 255 2.98 -5.37 -5.75
N ASP A 256 2.14 -6.39 -5.92
CA ASP A 256 1.47 -6.64 -7.21
C ASP A 256 0.35 -5.64 -7.52
N PHE A 257 -0.35 -5.15 -6.49
CA PHE A 257 -1.56 -4.32 -6.59
C PHE A 257 -2.61 -4.82 -7.60
N GLY A 258 -2.58 -6.13 -7.86
CA GLY A 258 -3.42 -6.87 -8.79
C GLY A 258 -3.16 -8.36 -8.59
N TYR A 259 -3.71 -9.16 -9.48
CA TYR A 259 -3.70 -10.62 -9.43
C TYR A 259 -3.28 -11.17 -10.81
N PRO A 260 -2.00 -11.10 -11.18
CA PRO A 260 -1.51 -11.52 -12.49
C PRO A 260 -1.88 -12.96 -12.89
N SER A 261 -1.84 -13.89 -11.94
CA SER A 261 -2.18 -15.30 -12.11
C SER A 261 -3.48 -15.69 -11.38
N GLY A 262 -4.22 -14.71 -10.85
CA GLY A 262 -5.55 -14.88 -10.29
C GLY A 262 -5.59 -15.31 -8.82
N TYR A 263 -4.50 -15.17 -8.06
CA TYR A 263 -4.48 -15.40 -6.61
C TYR A 263 -4.16 -14.16 -5.82
N THR A 264 -4.71 -14.05 -4.59
CA THR A 264 -4.56 -12.86 -3.76
C THR A 264 -3.20 -12.70 -3.10
N HIS A 265 -2.48 -13.81 -2.89
CA HIS A 265 -1.18 -13.87 -2.23
C HIS A 265 -0.34 -15.01 -2.81
N ALA A 266 0.96 -15.00 -2.52
CA ALA A 266 1.89 -16.07 -2.88
C ALA A 266 1.45 -17.47 -2.45
N GLU A 267 1.94 -18.45 -3.19
CA GLU A 267 1.85 -19.85 -2.79
C GLU A 267 2.40 -20.03 -1.37
N ASN A 268 1.77 -20.92 -0.60
CA ASN A 268 2.05 -21.13 0.83
C ASN A 268 1.72 -19.96 1.79
N SER A 269 1.18 -18.83 1.33
CA SER A 269 0.67 -17.82 2.25
C SER A 269 -0.65 -18.27 2.90
N ALA A 270 -0.78 -18.13 4.21
CA ALA A 270 -2.03 -18.40 4.94
C ALA A 270 -3.20 -17.52 4.46
N ALA A 271 -2.91 -16.39 3.82
CA ALA A 271 -3.90 -15.44 3.31
C ALA A 271 -4.32 -15.69 1.84
N ARG A 272 -3.78 -16.72 1.18
CA ARG A 272 -4.01 -16.99 -0.25
C ARG A 272 -5.46 -17.38 -0.54
N LYS A 273 -6.06 -16.74 -1.56
CA LYS A 273 -7.42 -17.00 -2.06
C LYS A 273 -7.45 -16.83 -3.59
N LYS A 274 -8.38 -17.48 -4.28
CA LYS A 274 -8.63 -17.22 -5.70
C LYS A 274 -9.32 -15.87 -5.84
N ALA A 275 -8.83 -15.02 -6.72
CA ALA A 275 -9.40 -13.71 -6.99
C ALA A 275 -10.59 -13.83 -7.96
N ASN A 276 -11.65 -13.08 -7.71
CA ASN A 276 -12.83 -13.00 -8.57
C ASN A 276 -13.35 -11.56 -8.56
N PHE A 277 -12.67 -10.69 -9.29
CA PHE A 277 -12.96 -9.27 -9.36
C PHE A 277 -13.04 -8.81 -10.81
N LYS A 278 -13.86 -7.79 -11.07
CA LYS A 278 -14.04 -7.23 -12.44
C LYS A 278 -13.08 -6.09 -12.75
N THR A 279 -12.54 -5.45 -11.73
CA THR A 279 -11.66 -4.29 -11.87
C THR A 279 -10.32 -4.74 -12.46
N ARG A 280 -9.71 -3.89 -13.29
CA ARG A 280 -8.43 -4.16 -13.95
C ARG A 280 -7.46 -3.00 -13.78
N VAL A 281 -6.18 -3.31 -13.90
CA VAL A 281 -5.06 -2.37 -13.90
C VAL A 281 -4.02 -2.85 -14.89
N THR A 282 -3.29 -1.93 -15.51
CA THR A 282 -2.23 -2.25 -16.46
C THR A 282 -0.94 -2.64 -15.72
N ASN A 283 -0.30 -3.76 -16.11
CA ASN A 283 1.00 -4.19 -15.60
C ASN A 283 2.18 -3.56 -16.38
N TYR A 284 3.42 -3.88 -16.01
CA TYR A 284 4.61 -3.35 -16.71
C TYR A 284 4.76 -3.89 -18.15
N ASN A 285 4.15 -5.03 -18.48
CA ASN A 285 4.06 -5.53 -19.86
C ASN A 285 3.02 -4.79 -20.72
N GLY A 286 2.23 -3.86 -20.15
CA GLY A 286 1.13 -3.20 -20.85
C GLY A 286 -0.16 -4.04 -20.95
N GLN A 287 -0.24 -5.14 -20.21
CA GLN A 287 -1.39 -6.04 -20.17
C GLN A 287 -2.33 -5.68 -19.01
N GLU A 288 -3.63 -5.97 -19.17
CA GLU A 288 -4.64 -5.73 -18.13
C GLU A 288 -4.75 -6.94 -17.19
N ILE A 289 -4.29 -6.78 -15.95
CA ILE A 289 -4.44 -7.80 -14.90
C ILE A 289 -5.67 -7.50 -14.04
N MET A 290 -6.25 -8.54 -13.44
CA MET A 290 -7.35 -8.38 -12.50
C MET A 290 -6.87 -7.65 -11.24
N SER A 291 -7.70 -6.80 -10.66
CA SER A 291 -7.43 -6.13 -9.39
C SER A 291 -8.75 -5.84 -8.67
N ARG A 292 -8.70 -5.10 -7.56
CA ARG A 292 -9.87 -4.62 -6.81
C ARG A 292 -9.67 -3.14 -6.43
N PRO A 293 -10.75 -2.36 -6.23
CA PRO A 293 -10.64 -0.93 -5.94
C PRO A 293 -9.69 -0.59 -4.79
N ALA A 294 -9.68 -1.40 -3.73
CA ALA A 294 -8.78 -1.20 -2.59
C ALA A 294 -7.29 -1.32 -2.96
N LEU A 295 -6.90 -2.28 -3.80
CA LEU A 295 -5.49 -2.43 -4.21
C LEU A 295 -5.05 -1.30 -5.11
N ILE A 296 -5.92 -0.86 -6.04
CA ILE A 296 -5.66 0.31 -6.88
C ILE A 296 -5.50 1.56 -6.01
N ALA A 297 -6.37 1.76 -5.01
CA ALA A 297 -6.23 2.87 -4.08
C ALA A 297 -4.88 2.85 -3.34
N PHE A 298 -4.47 1.68 -2.84
CA PHE A 298 -3.15 1.53 -2.22
C PHE A 298 -2.01 1.85 -3.19
N MET A 299 -2.10 1.38 -4.43
CA MET A 299 -1.12 1.71 -5.46
C MET A 299 -1.03 3.23 -5.68
N ARG A 300 -2.17 3.93 -5.82
CA ARG A 300 -2.18 5.40 -5.99
C ARG A 300 -1.62 6.15 -4.78
N ASP A 301 -1.88 5.67 -3.57
CA ASP A 301 -1.29 6.23 -2.35
C ASP A 301 0.23 6.02 -2.31
N LEU A 302 0.71 4.85 -2.74
CA LEU A 302 2.14 4.57 -2.86
C LEU A 302 2.82 5.46 -3.90
N GLU A 303 2.20 5.71 -5.05
CA GLU A 303 2.72 6.65 -6.07
C GLU A 303 2.91 8.06 -5.50
N ILE A 304 1.95 8.54 -4.70
CA ILE A 304 2.06 9.83 -4.02
C ILE A 304 3.26 9.80 -3.07
N TYR A 305 3.37 8.76 -2.25
CA TYR A 305 4.49 8.61 -1.32
C TYR A 305 5.85 8.60 -2.06
N ILE A 306 5.97 7.84 -3.15
CA ILE A 306 7.19 7.77 -3.97
C ILE A 306 7.54 9.14 -4.55
N SER A 307 6.56 9.88 -5.05
CA SER A 307 6.79 11.22 -5.63
C SER A 307 7.37 12.24 -4.65
N LEU A 308 7.15 12.03 -3.34
CA LEU A 308 7.66 12.87 -2.25
C LEU A 308 9.08 12.45 -1.82
N ASN A 309 9.55 11.25 -2.18
CA ASN A 309 10.83 10.69 -1.77
C ASN A 309 11.85 10.65 -2.92
N LYS A 310 12.13 11.81 -3.51
CA LYS A 310 12.95 11.96 -4.73
C LYS A 310 14.41 11.51 -4.62
N ASN A 311 14.93 11.37 -3.39
CA ASN A 311 16.30 10.93 -3.14
C ASN A 311 16.47 9.40 -3.16
N VAL A 312 15.37 8.65 -3.32
CA VAL A 312 15.35 7.19 -3.32
C VAL A 312 14.90 6.69 -4.69
N VAL A 313 15.64 5.74 -5.25
CA VAL A 313 15.25 5.04 -6.47
C VAL A 313 14.34 3.88 -6.12
N PHE A 314 13.15 3.82 -6.73
CA PHE A 314 12.23 2.70 -6.54
C PHE A 314 12.23 1.79 -7.77
N ARG A 315 12.35 0.48 -7.53
CA ARG A 315 12.32 -0.54 -8.59
C ARG A 315 11.30 -1.64 -8.33
N SER A 316 10.60 -2.10 -9.36
CA SER A 316 9.75 -3.29 -9.30
C SER A 316 10.51 -4.50 -9.81
N PHE A 317 10.47 -5.59 -9.05
CA PHE A 317 11.11 -6.85 -9.44
C PHE A 317 10.34 -7.60 -10.54
N SER A 318 9.00 -7.51 -10.54
CA SER A 318 8.17 -8.30 -11.46
C SER A 318 7.48 -7.44 -12.51
N LYS A 319 7.67 -7.80 -13.77
CA LYS A 319 6.96 -7.18 -14.90
C LYS A 319 5.46 -7.52 -14.93
N GLU A 320 5.06 -8.57 -14.22
CA GLU A 320 3.68 -9.02 -14.12
C GLU A 320 2.87 -8.19 -13.11
N SER A 321 3.54 -7.49 -12.18
CA SER A 321 2.90 -6.59 -11.21
C SER A 321 2.27 -5.36 -11.88
N ALA A 322 1.25 -4.77 -11.24
CA ALA A 322 0.66 -3.52 -11.70
C ALA A 322 1.73 -2.44 -11.84
N LYS A 323 1.66 -1.64 -12.90
CA LYS A 323 2.59 -0.54 -13.14
C LYS A 323 2.35 0.56 -12.12
N ILE A 324 3.40 0.96 -11.41
CA ILE A 324 3.35 1.98 -10.36
C ILE A 324 4.09 3.22 -10.86
N ASP A 325 3.41 4.36 -10.89
CA ASP A 325 4.06 5.62 -11.29
C ASP A 325 5.23 5.97 -10.34
N GLY A 326 6.38 6.32 -10.92
CA GLY A 326 7.60 6.62 -10.16
C GLY A 326 8.46 5.38 -9.80
N VAL A 327 8.03 4.18 -10.19
CA VAL A 327 8.80 2.93 -10.02
C VAL A 327 9.27 2.43 -11.38
N SER A 328 10.56 2.14 -11.50
CA SER A 328 11.15 1.56 -12.72
C SER A 328 11.20 0.03 -12.63
N LEU A 329 11.04 -0.70 -13.74
CA LEU A 329 11.25 -2.15 -13.74
C LEU A 329 12.75 -2.45 -13.54
N MET A 330 13.07 -3.50 -12.79
CA MET A 330 14.43 -4.04 -12.73
C MET A 330 14.82 -4.62 -14.10
N ILE A 331 16.01 -4.26 -14.59
CA ILE A 331 16.57 -4.72 -15.87
C ILE A 331 17.30 -6.04 -15.66
#